data_AF-A0A7C2CJQ5-F1
#
_entry.id   AF-A0A7C2CJQ5-F1
#
_cell.length_a   1.000
_cell.length_b   1.000
_cell.length_c   1.000
_cell.angle_alpha   90.00
_cell.angle_beta   90.00
_cell.angle_gamma   90.00
#
_symmetry.space_group_name_H-M   'P 1'
#
loop_
_entity.id
_entity.type
_entity.pdbx_description
1 polymer ?
#
loop_
_entity_poly.entity_id
_entity_poly.type
_entity_poly.pdbx_seq_one_letter_code
_entity_poly.pdbx_strand_id
1 'polypeptide(L)'
;MNKVRIVLGGLVAGVVVNVIETVAHRFLFRSYEELGREPLTMSGAILIWIVGLIFGVLLAWLYAAIRPRYGAGPKTAILAGLYLWIVAGLLVWIGFLPLIRWGTRLMIIGIVTNLVAYVIAGLVAGYLYKEEAAAA
;
A
#
# COMPACT_ATOMS: atom_id res chain seq x y z
N MET A 1 8.24 10.04 -18.14
CA MET A 1 8.14 9.54 -16.75
C MET A 1 9.27 10.14 -15.93
N ASN A 2 8.93 11.08 -15.05
CA ASN A 2 9.89 11.71 -14.16
C ASN A 2 10.31 10.73 -13.03
N LYS A 3 11.51 10.15 -13.14
CA LYS A 3 12.01 9.13 -12.20
C LYS A 3 12.17 9.68 -10.78
N VAL A 4 12.60 10.93 -10.64
CA VAL A 4 12.79 11.58 -9.34
C VAL A 4 11.43 11.75 -8.63
N ARG A 5 10.40 12.18 -9.35
CA ARG A 5 9.04 12.33 -8.80
C ARG A 5 8.40 10.99 -8.44
N ILE A 6 8.70 9.93 -9.19
CA ILE A 6 8.26 8.57 -8.85
C ILE A 6 8.86 8.13 -7.52
N VAL A 7 10.17 8.29 -7.34
CA VAL A 7 10.83 7.89 -6.09
C VAL A 7 10.34 8.75 -4.93
N LEU A 8 10.34 10.08 -5.05
CA LEU A 8 9.93 10.96 -3.95
C LEU A 8 8.44 10.79 -3.60
N GLY A 9 7.55 10.85 -4.59
CA GLY A 9 6.11 10.67 -4.38
C GLY A 9 5.78 9.26 -3.88
N GLY A 10 6.53 8.27 -4.36
CA GLY A 10 6.40 6.88 -3.95
C GLY A 10 6.84 6.61 -2.52
N LEU A 11 7.95 7.20 -2.08
CA LEU A 11 8.39 7.09 -0.68
C LEU A 11 7.35 7.68 0.28
N VAL A 12 6.79 8.85 -0.04
CA VAL A 12 5.73 9.46 0.77
C VAL A 12 4.48 8.56 0.78
N ALA A 13 4.07 8.03 -0.37
CA ALA A 13 2.96 7.09 -0.47
C ALA A 13 3.21 5.80 0.35
N GLY A 14 4.44 5.28 0.35
CA GLY A 14 4.81 4.11 1.13
C GLY A 14 4.80 4.35 2.63
N VAL A 15 5.21 5.54 3.08
CA VAL A 15 5.04 5.97 4.48
C VAL A 15 3.56 6.00 4.85
N VAL A 16 2.70 6.52 3.96
CA VAL A 16 1.25 6.54 4.19
C VAL A 16 0.69 5.12 4.35
N VAL A 17 1.08 4.16 3.49
CA VAL A 17 0.70 2.75 3.65
C VAL A 17 1.14 2.22 5.02
N ASN A 18 2.42 2.39 5.36
CA ASN A 18 2.99 1.90 6.61
C ASN A 18 2.29 2.47 7.84
N VAL A 19 1.96 3.76 7.84
CA VAL A 19 1.26 4.41 8.96
C VAL A 19 -0.14 3.85 9.11
N ILE A 20 -0.91 3.77 8.03
CA ILE A 20 -2.29 3.24 8.07
C ILE A 20 -2.29 1.79 8.55
N GLU A 21 -1.41 0.96 7.99
CA GLU A 21 -1.30 -0.44 8.39
C GLU A 21 -0.79 -0.61 9.81
N THR A 22 0.18 0.19 10.25
CA THR A 22 0.65 0.14 11.65
C THR A 22 -0.47 0.46 12.62
N VAL A 23 -1.28 1.48 12.32
CA VAL A 23 -2.44 1.85 13.15
C VAL A 23 -3.46 0.72 13.16
N ALA A 24 -3.82 0.21 11.98
CA ALA A 24 -4.78 -0.90 11.85
C ALA A 24 -4.31 -2.16 12.58
N HIS A 25 -3.05 -2.54 12.38
CA HIS A 25 -2.43 -3.67 13.03
C HIS A 25 -2.36 -3.49 14.55
N ARG A 26 -2.13 -2.29 15.10
CA ARG A 26 -2.21 -2.08 16.56
C ARG A 26 -3.60 -2.37 17.12
N PHE A 27 -4.65 -1.96 16.42
CA PHE A 27 -6.02 -2.29 16.82
C PHE A 27 -6.30 -3.79 16.69
N LEU A 28 -5.78 -4.43 15.64
CA LEU A 28 -5.90 -5.88 15.45
C LEU A 28 -5.03 -6.69 16.44
N PHE A 29 -3.82 -6.24 16.80
CA PHE A 29 -2.93 -6.93 17.75
C PHE A 29 -3.51 -7.00 19.15
N ARG A 30 -4.25 -5.98 19.60
CA ARG A 30 -5.04 -6.11 20.83
C ARG A 30 -5.99 -7.31 20.77
N SER A 31 -6.65 -7.53 19.63
CA SER A 31 -7.47 -8.73 19.43
C SER A 31 -6.66 -10.03 19.27
N TYR A 32 -5.36 -9.98 18.97
CA TYR A 32 -4.49 -11.16 18.89
C TYR A 32 -3.84 -11.52 20.24
N GLU A 33 -3.52 -10.54 21.08
CA GLU A 33 -3.11 -10.75 22.48
C GLU A 33 -4.23 -11.46 23.25
N GLU A 34 -5.49 -11.07 23.03
CA GLU A 34 -6.68 -11.77 23.53
C GLU A 34 -6.79 -13.22 23.03
N LEU A 35 -6.13 -13.56 21.93
CA LEU A 35 -6.08 -14.91 21.33
C LEU A 35 -4.79 -15.69 21.72
N GLY A 36 -3.98 -15.17 22.63
CA GLY A 36 -2.77 -15.84 23.13
C GLY A 36 -1.66 -16.01 22.09
N ARG A 37 -1.56 -15.10 21.10
CA ARG A 37 -0.52 -15.16 20.05
C ARG A 37 0.62 -14.19 20.31
N GLU A 38 1.84 -14.63 19.98
CA GLU A 38 3.02 -13.79 20.18
C GLU A 38 3.07 -12.59 19.22
N PRO A 39 3.49 -11.41 19.71
CA PRO A 39 3.66 -10.23 18.88
C PRO A 39 4.83 -10.38 17.90
N LEU A 40 4.78 -9.64 16.79
CA LEU A 40 5.87 -9.59 15.81
C LEU A 40 7.16 -9.06 16.44
N THR A 41 8.29 -9.69 16.07
CA THR A 41 9.63 -9.24 16.46
C THR A 41 9.99 -7.91 15.79
N MET A 42 10.89 -7.14 16.42
CA MET A 42 11.44 -5.88 15.85
C MET A 42 12.03 -6.06 14.44
N SER A 43 12.68 -7.20 14.18
CA SER A 43 13.25 -7.50 12.85
C SER A 43 12.16 -7.68 11.79
N GLY A 44 11.02 -8.30 12.14
CA GLY A 44 9.86 -8.40 11.26
C GLY A 44 9.24 -7.04 10.94
N ALA A 45 9.18 -6.14 11.93
CA ALA A 45 8.63 -4.79 11.72
C ALA A 45 9.43 -3.97 10.70
N ILE A 46 10.76 -4.01 10.74
CA ILE A 46 11.61 -3.29 9.79
C ILE A 46 11.38 -3.78 8.35
N LEU A 47 11.28 -5.09 8.15
CA LEU A 47 11.03 -5.68 6.83
C LEU A 47 9.67 -5.24 6.27
N ILE A 48 8.62 -5.23 7.11
CA ILE A 48 7.29 -4.76 6.70
C ILE A 48 7.34 -3.29 6.24
N TRP A 49 8.08 -2.44 6.96
CA TRP A 49 8.23 -1.04 6.58
C TRP A 49 8.95 -0.86 5.24
N ILE A 50 10.01 -1.63 4.98
CA ILE A 50 10.72 -1.62 3.69
C ILE A 50 9.77 -2.04 2.56
N VAL A 51 8.99 -3.09 2.77
CA VAL A 51 8.00 -3.57 1.80
C VAL A 51 6.95 -2.50 1.49
N GLY A 52 6.43 -1.80 2.50
CA GLY A 52 5.49 -0.69 2.30
C GLY A 52 6.09 0.47 1.49
N LEU A 53 7.38 0.79 1.71
CA LEU A 53 8.09 1.79 0.90
C LEU A 53 8.23 1.35 -0.56
N ILE A 54 8.58 0.09 -0.81
CA ILE A 54 8.65 -0.49 -2.16
C ILE A 54 7.29 -0.40 -2.84
N PHE A 55 6.20 -0.77 -2.15
CA PHE A 55 4.86 -0.67 -2.70
C PHE A 55 4.48 0.78 -3.00
N GLY A 56 4.81 1.73 -2.13
CA GLY A 56 4.60 3.16 -2.43
C GLY A 56 5.27 3.60 -3.73
N VAL A 57 6.53 3.21 -3.95
CA VAL A 57 7.26 3.50 -5.20
C VAL A 57 6.62 2.81 -6.40
N LEU A 58 6.23 1.54 -6.28
CA LEU A 58 5.52 0.83 -7.34
C LEU A 58 4.18 1.50 -7.68
N LEU A 59 3.50 2.06 -6.68
CA LEU A 59 2.23 2.76 -6.85
C LEU A 59 2.42 4.07 -7.61
N ALA A 60 3.44 4.86 -7.26
CA ALA A 60 3.81 6.07 -8.01
C ALA A 60 4.26 5.75 -9.44
N TRP A 61 5.04 4.68 -9.62
CA TRP A 61 5.45 4.20 -10.94
C TRP A 61 4.23 3.78 -11.77
N LEU A 62 3.31 3.01 -11.19
CA LEU A 62 2.12 2.52 -11.87
C LEU A 62 1.22 3.68 -12.29
N TYR A 63 0.98 4.64 -11.40
CA TYR A 63 0.26 5.87 -11.75
C TYR A 63 0.91 6.57 -12.94
N ALA A 64 2.22 6.80 -12.89
CA ALA A 64 2.97 7.43 -13.97
C ALA A 64 2.93 6.65 -15.28
N ALA A 65 2.91 5.31 -15.22
CA ALA A 65 2.85 4.44 -16.39
C ALA A 65 1.47 4.42 -17.06
N ILE A 66 0.38 4.47 -16.29
CA ILE A 66 -0.99 4.46 -16.84
C ILE A 66 -1.48 5.87 -17.18
N ARG A 67 -0.96 6.92 -16.54
CA ARG A 67 -1.36 8.32 -16.74
C ARG A 67 -1.43 8.78 -18.20
N PRO A 68 -0.50 8.43 -19.12
CA PRO A 68 -0.59 8.84 -20.53
C PRO A 68 -1.85 8.33 -21.25
N ARG A 69 -2.42 7.19 -20.82
CA ARG A 69 -3.61 6.57 -21.44
C ARG A 69 -4.91 6.97 -20.74
N TYR A 70 -4.87 7.05 -19.40
CA TYR A 70 -6.05 7.30 -18.57
C TYR A 70 -6.24 8.78 -18.20
N GLY A 71 -5.27 9.63 -18.54
CA GLY A 71 -5.24 11.05 -18.17
C GLY A 71 -4.69 11.30 -16.77
N ALA A 72 -4.37 12.56 -16.48
CA ALA A 72 -3.96 13.00 -15.16
C ALA A 72 -5.18 13.19 -14.24
N GLY A 73 -5.07 12.75 -12.98
CA GLY A 73 -6.09 13.06 -11.98
C GLY A 73 -6.38 11.94 -10.96
N PRO A 74 -7.31 12.20 -10.03
CA PRO A 74 -7.62 11.29 -8.93
C PRO A 74 -8.19 9.95 -9.39
N LYS A 75 -8.95 9.91 -10.49
CA LYS A 75 -9.48 8.65 -11.05
C LYS A 75 -8.35 7.68 -11.40
N THR A 76 -7.31 8.17 -12.09
CA THR A 76 -6.14 7.37 -12.46
C THR A 76 -5.34 6.92 -11.24
N ALA A 77 -5.22 7.78 -10.24
CA ALA A 77 -4.56 7.45 -8.97
C ALA A 77 -5.28 6.35 -8.20
N ILE A 78 -6.61 6.41 -8.14
CA ILE A 78 -7.45 5.36 -7.54
C ILE A 78 -7.29 4.05 -8.31
N LEU A 79 -7.29 4.08 -9.65
CA LEU A 79 -7.08 2.87 -10.46
C LEU A 79 -5.71 2.23 -10.20
N ALA A 80 -4.64 3.02 -10.06
CA ALA A 80 -3.33 2.51 -9.68
C ALA A 80 -3.35 1.87 -8.29
N GLY A 81 -3.98 2.53 -7.31
CA GLY A 81 -4.15 1.98 -5.95
C GLY A 81 -4.94 0.68 -5.93
N LEU A 82 -6.07 0.62 -6.65
CA LEU A 82 -6.90 -0.59 -6.78
C LEU A 82 -6.15 -1.74 -7.44
N TYR A 83 -5.42 -1.47 -8.51
CA TYR A 83 -4.63 -2.49 -9.19
C TYR A 83 -3.57 -3.09 -8.26
N LEU A 84 -2.80 -2.24 -7.59
CA LEU A 84 -1.76 -2.71 -6.68
C LEU A 84 -2.36 -3.39 -5.45
N TRP A 85 -3.51 -2.93 -4.96
CA TRP A 85 -4.26 -3.63 -3.91
C TRP A 85 -4.69 -5.03 -4.35
N ILE A 86 -5.20 -5.22 -5.57
CA ILE A 86 -5.56 -6.57 -6.05
C ILE A 86 -4.33 -7.48 -6.03
N VAL A 87 -3.24 -7.04 -6.67
CA VAL A 87 -2.07 -7.89 -6.92
C VAL A 87 -1.24 -8.15 -5.66
N ALA A 88 -1.06 -7.13 -4.82
CA ALA A 88 -0.14 -7.18 -3.68
C ALA A 88 -0.84 -7.18 -2.32
N GLY A 89 -2.11 -6.78 -2.24
CA GLY A 89 -2.93 -6.87 -1.04
C GLY A 89 -3.79 -8.12 -1.08
N LEU A 90 -4.88 -8.07 -1.82
CA LEU A 90 -5.93 -9.09 -1.87
C LEU A 90 -5.39 -10.48 -2.18
N LEU A 91 -4.65 -10.64 -3.28
CA LEU A 91 -4.13 -11.95 -3.69
C LEU A 91 -3.11 -12.51 -2.70
N VAL A 92 -2.30 -11.65 -2.09
CA VAL A 92 -1.34 -12.05 -1.05
C VAL A 92 -2.08 -12.57 0.17
N TRP A 93 -3.07 -11.82 0.68
CA TRP A 93 -3.91 -12.25 1.80
C TRP A 93 -4.65 -13.58 1.53
N ILE A 94 -5.19 -13.75 0.32
CA ILE A 94 -5.84 -15.00 -0.08
C ILE A 94 -4.82 -16.14 -0.19
N GLY A 95 -3.64 -15.91 -0.77
CA GLY A 95 -2.59 -16.94 -0.89
C GLY A 95 -2.09 -17.45 0.47
N PHE A 96 -2.11 -16.59 1.48
CA PHE A 96 -1.75 -16.95 2.86
C PHE A 96 -2.90 -17.56 3.66
N LEU A 97 -4.13 -17.68 3.14
CA LEU A 97 -5.27 -18.31 3.83
C LEU A 97 -4.92 -19.67 4.48
N PRO A 98 -4.22 -20.60 3.81
CA PRO A 98 -3.90 -21.91 4.40
C PRO A 98 -2.89 -21.84 5.54
N LEU A 99 -2.09 -20.76 5.59
CA LEU A 99 -0.99 -20.56 6.55
C LEU A 99 -1.42 -19.70 7.74
N ILE A 100 -2.42 -18.86 7.53
CA ILE A 100 -2.94 -17.93 8.53
C ILE A 100 -3.93 -18.67 9.44
N ARG A 101 -3.58 -18.83 10.71
CA ARG A 101 -4.49 -19.37 11.76
C ARG A 101 -5.44 -18.31 12.33
N TRP A 102 -5.61 -17.18 11.65
CA TRP A 102 -6.42 -16.05 12.11
C TRP A 102 -7.89 -16.27 11.71
N GLY A 103 -8.84 -15.83 12.54
CA GLY A 103 -10.25 -15.97 12.24
C GLY A 103 -10.67 -15.15 11.02
N THR A 104 -11.64 -15.63 10.24
CA THR A 104 -12.14 -15.02 8.99
C THR A 104 -12.47 -13.53 9.14
N ARG A 105 -12.99 -13.12 10.30
CA ARG A 105 -13.31 -11.72 10.61
C ARG A 105 -12.08 -10.81 10.56
N LEU A 106 -10.97 -11.20 11.16
CA LEU A 106 -9.75 -10.38 11.21
C LEU A 106 -9.12 -10.25 9.83
N MET A 107 -9.20 -11.31 9.03
CA MET A 107 -8.75 -11.29 7.64
C MET A 107 -9.56 -10.29 6.81
N ILE A 108 -10.89 -10.30 6.91
CA ILE A 108 -11.74 -9.34 6.19
C ILE A 108 -11.40 -7.91 6.57
N ILE A 109 -11.23 -7.64 7.87
CA ILE A 109 -10.85 -6.31 8.36
C ILE A 109 -9.47 -5.90 7.79
N GLY A 110 -8.50 -6.80 7.78
CA GLY A 110 -7.17 -6.56 7.20
C GLY A 110 -7.23 -6.23 5.70
N ILE A 111 -7.97 -7.02 4.92
CA ILE A 111 -8.14 -6.82 3.47
C ILE A 111 -8.78 -5.47 3.17
N VAL A 112 -9.85 -5.11 3.89
CA VAL A 112 -10.56 -3.83 3.71
C VAL A 112 -9.68 -2.66 4.14
N THR A 113 -8.93 -2.80 5.24
CA THR A 113 -8.04 -1.73 5.70
C THR A 113 -6.88 -1.50 4.72
N ASN A 114 -6.31 -2.58 4.19
CA ASN A 114 -5.28 -2.52 3.17
C ASN A 114 -5.82 -1.87 1.87
N LEU A 115 -7.08 -2.13 1.47
CA LEU A 115 -7.72 -1.42 0.35
C LEU A 115 -7.70 0.09 0.54
N VAL A 116 -8.13 0.55 1.72
CA VAL A 116 -8.13 1.99 2.04
C VAL A 116 -6.72 2.56 2.01
N ALA A 117 -5.74 1.84 2.57
CA ALA A 117 -4.34 2.27 2.56
C ALA A 117 -3.79 2.48 1.15
N TYR A 118 -4.01 1.52 0.25
CA TYR A 118 -3.50 1.57 -1.12
C TYR A 118 -4.19 2.63 -1.97
N VAL A 119 -5.50 2.85 -1.78
CA VAL A 119 -6.22 3.92 -2.48
C VAL A 119 -5.72 5.30 -2.03
N ILE A 120 -5.57 5.53 -0.73
CA ILE A 120 -5.04 6.80 -0.20
C ILE A 120 -3.60 7.02 -0.66
N ALA A 121 -2.75 6.00 -0.57
CA ALA A 121 -1.38 6.05 -1.06
C ALA A 121 -1.32 6.34 -2.56
N GLY A 122 -2.27 5.80 -3.34
CA GLY A 122 -2.45 6.13 -4.76
C GLY A 122 -2.74 7.59 -5.01
N LEU A 123 -3.69 8.16 -4.28
CA LEU A 123 -4.00 9.59 -4.36
C LEU A 123 -2.78 10.45 -4.01
N VAL A 124 -2.04 10.10 -2.96
CA VAL A 124 -0.82 10.80 -2.54
C VAL A 124 0.27 10.71 -3.61
N ALA A 125 0.55 9.51 -4.11
CA ALA A 125 1.53 9.29 -5.18
C ALA A 125 1.17 10.08 -6.44
N GLY A 126 -0.10 10.02 -6.86
CA GLY A 126 -0.58 10.70 -8.05
C GLY A 126 -0.62 12.22 -7.93
N TYR A 127 -0.85 12.75 -6.73
CA TYR A 127 -0.78 14.18 -6.43
C TYR A 127 0.65 14.70 -6.45
N LEU A 128 1.60 13.96 -5.87
CA LEU A 128 3.01 14.35 -5.81
C LEU A 128 3.74 14.15 -7.14
N TYR A 129 3.25 13.26 -8.00
CA TYR A 129 3.83 13.00 -9.31
C TYR A 129 3.55 14.15 -10.29
N LYS A 130 4.62 14.64 -10.92
CA LYS A 130 4.58 15.63 -12.00
C LYS A 130 5.46 15.13 -13.14
N GLU A 131 4.99 15.25 -14.39
CA GLU A 131 5.85 14.99 -15.56
C GLU A 131 7.05 15.95 -15.54
N GLU A 132 8.16 15.56 -16.16
CA GLU A 132 9.16 16.54 -16.57
C GLU A 132 8.51 17.52 -17.54
N ALA A 133 8.72 18.82 -17.34
CA ALA A 133 8.40 19.79 -18.38
C ALA A 133 9.17 19.34 -19.63
N ALA A 134 8.47 19.20 -20.75
CA ALA A 134 9.15 18.98 -22.02
C ALA A 134 10.17 20.12 -22.16
N ALA A 135 11.45 19.78 -22.23
CA ALA A 135 12.48 20.75 -22.57
C ALA A 135 12.08 21.29 -23.95
N ALA A 136 11.62 22.54 -23.97
CA ALA A 136 11.28 23.27 -25.18
C ALA A 136 12.55 23.70 -25.91
#